data_AF-A0A452URW1-F1
#
_entry.id   AF-A0A452URW1-F1
#
_cell.length_a   1.000
_cell.length_b   1.000
_cell.length_c   1.000
_cell.angle_alpha   90.00
_cell.angle_beta   90.00
_cell.angle_gamma   90.00
#
_symmetry.space_group_name_H-M   'P 1'
#
loop_
_entity.id
_entity.type
_entity.pdbx_description
1 polymer ?
#
loop_
_entity_poly.entity_id
_entity_poly.type
_entity_poly.pdbx_seq_one_letter_code
_entity_poly.pdbx_strand_id
1 'polypeptide(L)'
;MKVAVGPDPSLVYRPDVDPEVAKDKGRFRNFTSGPLLDRVFATYKQMHTQQTVDFVRKKHTQFGGFSYKKMTVLEAVDMLDGLVDESDPDVDFPNSFHAFQTAEGIRKAHPDKDWFHLVGLLHDLGKVLVLAGEPQWAVVGDTFPVGCRPQASVVFCDSTFQDNPDLQDPRYSTELGMYQPHCGLENVLMCWGHDEYMYQMMKFNKFSLPPEVGEGRGQGLGASSQGTVPPLCGHAAALLPGPHRQVLPWCAELVTSLARCPRGLCMHT
;
A
#
# COMPACT_ATOMS: atom_id res chain seq x y z
N MET A 1 -16.82 3.54 -36.41
CA MET A 1 -16.16 2.33 -35.84
C MET A 1 -16.86 2.01 -34.53
N LYS A 2 -17.45 0.82 -34.37
CA LYS A 2 -17.85 0.34 -33.05
C LYS A 2 -16.57 -0.06 -32.34
N VAL A 3 -16.14 0.71 -31.34
CA VAL A 3 -15.13 0.24 -30.39
C VAL A 3 -15.74 -1.00 -29.74
N ALA A 4 -15.14 -2.17 -29.95
CA ALA A 4 -15.52 -3.35 -29.19
C ALA A 4 -15.14 -3.04 -27.74
N VAL A 5 -16.14 -2.70 -26.93
CA VAL A 5 -15.94 -2.47 -25.50
C VAL A 5 -15.66 -3.85 -24.90
N GLY A 6 -14.42 -4.06 -24.45
CA GLY A 6 -14.05 -5.25 -23.68
C GLY A 6 -14.88 -5.35 -22.40
N PRO A 7 -14.81 -6.48 -21.67
CA PRO A 7 -15.50 -6.59 -20.39
C PRO A 7 -15.00 -5.50 -19.42
N ASP A 8 -15.91 -4.97 -18.60
CA ASP A 8 -15.59 -3.97 -17.56
C ASP A 8 -14.54 -4.57 -16.60
N PRO A 9 -13.33 -3.99 -16.51
CA PRO A 9 -12.23 -4.55 -15.71
C PRO A 9 -12.58 -4.65 -14.23
N SER A 10 -13.48 -3.82 -13.70
CA SER A 10 -13.93 -3.91 -12.30
C SER A 10 -14.84 -5.12 -12.02
N LEU A 11 -15.34 -5.75 -13.08
CA LEU A 11 -16.17 -6.95 -13.04
C LEU A 11 -15.42 -8.21 -13.45
N VAL A 12 -14.25 -8.07 -14.08
CA VAL A 12 -13.35 -9.18 -14.37
C VAL A 12 -12.59 -9.57 -13.08
N TYR A 13 -12.44 -10.87 -12.83
CA TYR A 13 -11.71 -11.43 -11.68
C TYR A 13 -12.23 -10.99 -10.30
N ARG A 14 -13.48 -11.32 -9.99
CA ARG A 14 -14.14 -10.99 -8.71
C ARG A 14 -14.24 -12.21 -7.78
N PRO A 15 -13.14 -12.63 -7.12
CA PRO A 15 -13.19 -13.76 -6.19
C PRO A 15 -14.16 -13.50 -5.02
N ASP A 16 -14.44 -12.23 -4.71
CA ASP A 16 -15.41 -11.84 -3.68
C ASP A 16 -16.88 -12.10 -4.01
N VAL A 17 -17.23 -12.26 -5.28
CA VAL A 17 -18.60 -12.62 -5.68
C VAL A 17 -18.76 -14.13 -5.89
N ASP A 18 -17.69 -14.90 -5.78
CA ASP A 18 -17.76 -16.35 -5.75
C ASP A 18 -18.47 -16.79 -4.45
N PRO A 19 -19.63 -17.48 -4.53
CA PRO A 19 -20.41 -17.89 -3.37
C PRO A 19 -19.66 -18.77 -2.37
N GLU A 20 -18.59 -19.47 -2.81
CA GLU A 20 -17.78 -20.34 -1.97
C GLU A 20 -16.66 -19.58 -1.24
N VAL A 21 -16.17 -18.48 -1.83
CA VAL A 21 -15.16 -17.58 -1.22
C VAL A 21 -15.83 -16.54 -0.31
N ALA A 22 -16.99 -16.01 -0.70
CA ALA A 22 -17.74 -14.99 0.03
C ALA A 22 -18.31 -15.44 1.40
N LYS A 23 -18.37 -16.75 1.64
CA LYS A 23 -18.87 -17.33 2.91
C LYS A 23 -17.85 -17.28 4.04
N ASP A 24 -16.57 -17.07 3.77
CA ASP A 24 -15.51 -17.26 4.76
C ASP A 24 -14.60 -16.03 4.91
N LYS A 25 -15.05 -15.09 5.75
CA LYS A 25 -14.26 -13.89 6.13
C LYS A 25 -12.92 -14.24 6.79
N GLY A 26 -12.72 -15.49 7.24
CA GLY A 26 -11.46 -15.96 7.83
C GLY A 26 -10.35 -16.27 6.83
N ARG A 27 -10.63 -16.20 5.51
CA ARG A 27 -9.66 -16.49 4.45
C ARG A 27 -8.93 -15.28 3.87
N PHE A 28 -9.50 -14.08 3.98
CA PHE A 28 -8.87 -12.85 3.49
C PHE A 28 -7.58 -12.55 4.26
N ARG A 29 -6.49 -12.27 3.53
CA ARG A 29 -5.14 -12.04 4.09
C ARG A 29 -4.67 -13.15 5.02
N ASN A 30 -4.87 -14.41 4.62
CA ASN A 30 -4.42 -15.56 5.39
C ASN A 30 -2.92 -15.84 5.15
N PHE A 31 -2.10 -15.47 6.14
CA PHE A 31 -0.65 -15.73 6.16
C PHE A 31 -0.26 -17.05 6.85
N THR A 32 -1.22 -17.93 7.14
CA THR A 32 -0.97 -19.23 7.80
C THR A 32 -1.10 -20.41 6.85
N SER A 33 -1.97 -20.31 5.86
CA SER A 33 -2.21 -21.37 4.86
C SER A 33 -2.76 -20.77 3.57
N GLY A 34 -2.46 -21.40 2.42
CA GLY A 34 -2.99 -20.97 1.14
C GLY A 34 -2.10 -21.41 -0.03
N PRO A 35 -2.65 -21.49 -1.25
CA PRO A 35 -1.88 -21.92 -2.43
C PRO A 35 -0.75 -20.94 -2.80
N LEU A 36 -0.86 -19.68 -2.39
CA LEU A 36 0.09 -18.61 -2.71
C LEU A 36 1.08 -18.33 -1.56
N LEU A 37 0.97 -19.04 -0.44
CA LEU A 37 1.72 -18.72 0.77
C LEU A 37 3.24 -18.77 0.58
N ASP A 38 3.75 -19.73 -0.20
CA ASP A 38 5.19 -19.90 -0.40
C ASP A 38 5.83 -18.69 -1.10
N ARG A 39 5.19 -18.17 -2.17
CA ARG A 39 5.68 -16.97 -2.86
C ARG A 39 5.58 -15.72 -1.97
N VAL A 40 4.49 -15.61 -1.20
CA VAL A 40 4.25 -14.50 -0.28
C VAL A 40 5.33 -14.49 0.80
N PHE A 41 5.56 -15.64 1.45
CA PHE A 41 6.61 -15.79 2.45
C PHE A 41 8.00 -15.48 1.89
N ALA A 42 8.32 -15.95 0.68
CA ALA A 42 9.59 -15.66 0.03
C ALA A 42 9.79 -14.15 -0.21
N THR A 43 8.76 -13.46 -0.68
CA THR A 43 8.77 -12.00 -0.90
C THR A 43 8.99 -11.25 0.41
N TYR A 44 8.22 -11.55 1.46
CA TYR A 44 8.38 -10.93 2.78
C TYR A 44 9.75 -11.24 3.40
N LYS A 45 10.26 -12.48 3.26
CA LYS A 45 11.60 -12.83 3.76
C LYS A 45 12.69 -11.99 3.10
N GLN A 46 12.63 -11.81 1.77
CA GLN A 46 13.58 -10.95 1.06
C GLN A 46 13.43 -9.49 1.49
N MET A 47 12.19 -9.01 1.61
CA MET A 47 11.90 -7.65 2.06
C MET A 47 12.49 -7.38 3.44
N HIS A 48 12.18 -8.22 4.43
CA HIS A 48 12.64 -8.05 5.80
C HIS A 48 14.15 -8.22 5.95
N THR A 49 14.79 -9.01 5.09
CA THR A 49 16.25 -9.15 5.08
C THR A 49 16.95 -7.91 4.51
N GLN A 50 16.41 -7.32 3.44
CA GLN A 50 17.13 -6.33 2.63
C GLN A 50 16.71 -4.87 2.85
N GLN A 51 15.51 -4.62 3.37
CA GLN A 51 15.03 -3.27 3.71
C GLN A 51 15.76 -2.75 4.96
N THR A 52 16.86 -2.05 4.71
CA THR A 52 17.67 -1.35 5.72
C THR A 52 17.51 0.17 5.58
N VAL A 53 17.88 0.92 6.61
CA VAL A 53 17.93 2.40 6.57
C VAL A 53 18.74 2.89 5.36
N ASP A 54 19.89 2.26 5.09
CA ASP A 54 20.76 2.62 3.97
C ASP A 54 20.13 2.27 2.62
N PHE A 55 19.48 1.11 2.50
CA PHE A 55 18.75 0.72 1.30
C PHE A 55 17.65 1.73 0.98
N VAL A 56 16.80 2.05 1.96
CA VAL A 56 15.68 2.98 1.78
C VAL A 56 16.18 4.36 1.36
N ARG A 57 17.19 4.93 2.04
CA ARG A 57 17.77 6.23 1.66
C ARG A 57 18.30 6.25 0.23
N LYS A 58 18.93 5.16 -0.23
CA LYS A 58 19.37 5.02 -1.63
C LYS A 58 18.20 5.02 -2.59
N LYS A 59 17.09 4.34 -2.27
CA LYS A 59 15.90 4.30 -3.12
C LYS A 59 15.19 5.65 -3.22
N HIS A 60 15.07 6.40 -2.12
CA HIS A 60 14.61 7.80 -2.17
C HIS A 60 15.47 8.65 -3.12
N THR A 61 16.80 8.49 -3.08
CA THR A 61 17.69 9.22 -3.97
C THR A 61 17.54 8.77 -5.43
N GLN A 62 17.39 7.46 -5.66
CA GLN A 62 17.23 6.85 -6.97
C GLN A 62 15.95 7.32 -7.68
N PHE A 63 14.83 7.40 -6.96
CA PHE A 63 13.50 7.65 -7.54
C PHE A 63 12.93 9.04 -7.29
N GLY A 64 13.48 9.81 -6.34
CA GLY A 64 12.98 11.14 -5.97
C GLY A 64 13.11 12.21 -7.07
N GLY A 65 13.85 11.93 -8.14
CA GLY A 65 13.93 12.81 -9.31
C GLY A 65 12.78 12.64 -10.33
N PHE A 66 11.96 11.58 -10.21
CA PHE A 66 10.85 11.25 -11.12
C PHE A 66 11.20 11.35 -12.61
N SER A 67 12.42 10.96 -12.97
CA SER A 67 12.96 11.08 -14.33
C SER A 67 12.85 9.80 -15.15
N TYR A 68 12.34 8.72 -14.57
CA TYR A 68 12.31 7.39 -15.19
C TYR A 68 11.44 7.36 -16.45
N LYS A 69 10.21 7.86 -16.37
CA LYS A 69 9.25 7.88 -17.49
C LYS A 69 8.19 8.95 -17.27
N LYS A 70 7.74 9.60 -18.34
CA LYS A 70 6.55 10.46 -18.34
C LYS A 70 5.38 9.66 -18.89
N MET A 71 4.27 9.65 -18.16
CA MET A 71 3.05 8.96 -18.56
C MET A 71 1.84 9.59 -17.86
N THR A 72 0.67 9.37 -18.45
CA THR A 72 -0.63 9.65 -17.86
C THR A 72 -0.99 8.56 -16.84
N VAL A 73 -2.00 8.84 -16.00
CA VAL A 73 -2.52 7.88 -15.02
C VAL A 73 -2.98 6.59 -15.68
N LEU A 74 -3.73 6.67 -16.80
CA LEU A 74 -4.24 5.49 -17.48
C LEU A 74 -3.12 4.67 -18.13
N GLU A 75 -2.09 5.31 -18.70
CA GLU A 75 -0.92 4.58 -19.18
C GLU A 75 -0.19 3.84 -18.05
N ALA A 76 -0.16 4.39 -16.83
CA ALA A 76 0.38 3.69 -15.67
C ALA A 76 -0.52 2.51 -15.24
N VAL A 77 -1.84 2.66 -15.29
CA VAL A 77 -2.80 1.56 -15.06
C VAL A 77 -2.58 0.44 -16.08
N ASP A 78 -2.50 0.77 -17.37
CA ASP A 78 -2.27 -0.20 -18.45
C ASP A 78 -0.94 -0.94 -18.29
N MET A 79 0.10 -0.26 -17.79
CA MET A 79 1.36 -0.93 -17.47
C MET A 79 1.17 -2.06 -16.44
N LEU A 80 0.29 -1.89 -15.46
CA LEU A 80 0.02 -2.90 -14.43
C LEU A 80 -0.70 -4.16 -14.96
N ASP A 81 -1.12 -4.18 -16.24
CA ASP A 81 -1.55 -5.43 -16.91
C ASP A 81 -0.42 -6.49 -16.92
N GLY A 82 0.83 -6.04 -16.87
CA GLY A 82 2.01 -6.90 -16.86
C GLY A 82 2.48 -7.35 -15.47
N LEU A 83 1.74 -7.06 -14.39
CA LEU A 83 2.17 -7.31 -13.02
C LEU A 83 1.14 -8.11 -12.22
N VAL A 84 1.60 -9.21 -11.61
CA VAL A 84 0.90 -9.91 -10.52
C VAL A 84 1.68 -9.68 -9.22
N ASP A 85 0.99 -9.30 -8.16
CA ASP A 85 1.58 -9.03 -6.85
C ASP A 85 1.96 -10.33 -6.12
N GLU A 86 3.26 -10.55 -5.90
CA GLU A 86 3.78 -11.74 -5.22
C GLU A 86 3.62 -11.70 -3.69
N SER A 87 3.28 -10.55 -3.11
CA SER A 87 3.07 -10.37 -1.68
C SER A 87 1.61 -10.55 -1.25
N ASP A 88 0.69 -10.54 -2.20
CA ASP A 88 -0.74 -10.69 -1.94
C ASP A 88 -1.14 -12.18 -1.93
N PRO A 89 -1.70 -12.69 -0.81
CA PRO A 89 -2.16 -14.07 -0.70
C PRO A 89 -3.53 -14.32 -1.35
N ASP A 90 -4.25 -13.26 -1.76
CA ASP A 90 -5.64 -13.31 -2.20
C ASP A 90 -5.81 -13.12 -3.72
N VAL A 91 -4.82 -12.56 -4.43
CA VAL A 91 -4.91 -12.29 -5.88
C VAL A 91 -3.81 -12.97 -6.70
N ASP A 92 -4.18 -13.45 -7.89
CA ASP A 92 -3.26 -14.06 -8.87
C ASP A 92 -3.61 -13.62 -10.30
N PHE A 93 -3.95 -12.34 -10.45
CA PHE A 93 -4.33 -11.71 -11.72
C PHE A 93 -3.69 -10.32 -11.81
N PRO A 94 -3.70 -9.68 -13.00
CA PRO A 94 -3.02 -8.40 -13.18
C PRO A 94 -3.50 -7.30 -12.24
N ASN A 95 -2.56 -6.52 -11.69
CA ASN A 95 -2.85 -5.51 -10.66
C ASN A 95 -3.66 -4.31 -11.21
N SER A 96 -3.74 -4.15 -12.54
CA SER A 96 -4.63 -3.18 -13.17
C SER A 96 -6.11 -3.44 -12.85
N PHE A 97 -6.54 -4.71 -12.82
CA PHE A 97 -7.91 -5.07 -12.42
C PHE A 97 -8.17 -4.69 -10.97
N HIS A 98 -7.20 -4.92 -10.08
CA HIS A 98 -7.30 -4.53 -8.67
C HIS A 98 -7.54 -3.02 -8.52
N ALA A 99 -6.83 -2.18 -9.29
CA ALA A 99 -7.03 -0.72 -9.25
C ALA A 99 -8.48 -0.32 -9.58
N PHE A 100 -9.08 -0.91 -10.63
CA PHE A 100 -10.48 -0.67 -10.98
C PHE A 100 -11.47 -1.23 -9.94
N GLN A 101 -11.21 -2.42 -9.41
CA GLN A 101 -12.05 -3.04 -8.40
C GLN A 101 -12.11 -2.20 -7.12
N THR A 102 -10.96 -1.69 -6.67
CA THR A 102 -10.85 -0.81 -5.50
C THR A 102 -11.58 0.51 -5.75
N ALA A 103 -11.34 1.16 -6.90
CA ALA A 103 -12.03 2.40 -7.27
C ALA A 103 -13.56 2.22 -7.30
N GLU A 104 -14.07 1.15 -7.90
CA GLU A 104 -15.51 0.87 -7.97
C GLU A 104 -16.11 0.47 -6.62
N GLY A 105 -15.36 -0.24 -5.78
CA GLY A 105 -15.76 -0.54 -4.40
C GLY A 105 -15.97 0.74 -3.60
N ILE A 106 -15.00 1.65 -3.66
CA ILE A 106 -15.09 2.97 -3.01
C ILE A 106 -16.23 3.79 -3.62
N ARG A 107 -16.38 3.82 -4.95
CA ARG A 107 -17.47 4.55 -5.62
C ARG A 107 -18.85 4.11 -5.13
N LYS A 108 -19.06 2.81 -4.94
CA LYS A 108 -20.33 2.27 -4.43
C LYS A 108 -20.57 2.64 -2.97
N ALA A 109 -19.53 2.61 -2.14
CA ALA A 109 -19.64 2.93 -0.72
C ALA A 109 -19.74 4.44 -0.43
N HIS A 110 -19.10 5.27 -1.26
CA HIS A 110 -18.97 6.71 -1.08
C HIS A 110 -19.29 7.46 -2.37
N PRO A 111 -20.52 7.36 -2.91
CA PRO A 111 -20.88 7.96 -4.19
C PRO A 111 -20.74 9.49 -4.22
N ASP A 112 -20.66 10.12 -3.04
CA ASP A 112 -20.50 11.56 -2.83
C ASP A 112 -19.04 12.04 -2.83
N LYS A 113 -18.04 11.15 -2.93
CA LYS A 113 -16.61 11.47 -2.80
C LYS A 113 -15.80 11.02 -4.01
N ASP A 114 -15.97 11.70 -5.14
CA ASP A 114 -15.26 11.42 -6.40
C ASP A 114 -13.73 11.30 -6.26
N TRP A 115 -13.11 12.19 -5.49
CA TRP A 115 -11.68 12.15 -5.19
C TRP A 115 -11.27 10.83 -4.52
N PHE A 116 -12.15 10.21 -3.73
CA PHE A 116 -11.84 8.97 -3.03
C PHE A 116 -11.91 7.76 -3.98
N HIS A 117 -12.76 7.83 -5.02
CA HIS A 117 -12.77 6.83 -6.09
C HIS A 117 -11.44 6.86 -6.83
N LEU A 118 -10.95 8.07 -7.13
CA LEU A 118 -9.67 8.27 -7.78
C LEU A 118 -8.49 7.78 -6.90
N VAL A 119 -8.53 8.02 -5.59
CA VAL A 119 -7.54 7.43 -4.66
C VAL A 119 -7.49 5.90 -4.79
N GLY A 120 -8.65 5.25 -4.90
CA GLY A 120 -8.72 3.81 -5.17
C GLY A 120 -8.04 3.38 -6.46
N LEU A 121 -8.13 4.17 -7.53
CA LEU A 121 -7.45 3.89 -8.79
C LEU A 121 -5.93 4.14 -8.70
N LEU A 122 -5.51 5.15 -7.93
CA LEU A 122 -4.13 5.61 -7.85
C LEU A 122 -3.26 4.80 -6.89
N HIS A 123 -3.83 4.22 -5.83
CA HIS A 123 -3.06 3.77 -4.66
C HIS A 123 -1.90 2.83 -5.00
N ASP A 124 -2.11 1.92 -5.96
CA ASP A 124 -1.15 0.89 -6.34
C ASP A 124 -0.26 1.25 -7.54
N LEU A 125 -0.39 2.44 -8.12
CA LEU A 125 0.35 2.79 -9.33
C LEU A 125 1.87 2.88 -9.14
N GLY A 126 2.35 2.91 -7.90
CA GLY A 126 3.79 2.83 -7.61
C GLY A 126 4.38 1.46 -7.93
N LYS A 127 3.53 0.44 -8.10
CA LYS A 127 3.95 -0.90 -8.49
C LYS A 127 4.54 -0.96 -9.90
N VAL A 128 4.42 0.10 -10.70
CA VAL A 128 5.16 0.26 -11.97
C VAL A 128 6.68 0.18 -11.80
N LEU A 129 7.20 0.38 -10.58
CA LEU A 129 8.62 0.17 -10.28
C LEU A 129 9.08 -1.27 -10.53
N VAL A 130 8.21 -2.28 -10.35
CA VAL A 130 8.54 -3.67 -10.70
C VAL A 130 8.85 -3.80 -12.19
N LEU A 131 8.03 -3.14 -13.03
CA LEU A 131 8.21 -3.10 -14.48
C LEU A 131 9.40 -2.23 -14.90
N ALA A 132 9.95 -1.43 -13.96
CA ALA A 132 11.19 -0.71 -14.11
C ALA A 132 12.44 -1.52 -13.72
N GLY A 133 12.25 -2.80 -13.35
CA GLY A 133 13.33 -3.72 -12.99
C GLY A 133 13.62 -3.79 -11.49
N GLU A 134 12.82 -3.14 -10.63
CA GLU A 134 12.93 -3.34 -9.18
C GLU A 134 12.37 -4.72 -8.80
N PRO A 135 13.02 -5.43 -7.85
CA PRO A 135 12.48 -6.68 -7.35
C PRO A 135 11.18 -6.42 -6.56
N GLN A 136 10.23 -7.35 -6.61
CA GLN A 136 8.91 -7.17 -5.96
C GLN A 136 9.02 -6.84 -4.47
N TRP A 137 9.94 -7.45 -3.72
CA TRP A 137 10.15 -7.17 -2.30
C TRP A 137 10.55 -5.71 -1.98
N ALA A 138 11.05 -4.97 -2.97
CA ALA A 138 11.38 -3.54 -2.86
C ALA A 138 10.24 -2.62 -3.32
N VAL A 139 9.07 -3.18 -3.65
CA VAL A 139 7.95 -2.43 -4.25
C VAL A 139 6.61 -2.77 -3.59
N VAL A 140 6.27 -4.05 -3.47
CA VAL A 140 4.97 -4.53 -2.95
C VAL A 140 5.06 -4.98 -1.49
N GLY A 141 3.91 -5.27 -0.88
CA GLY A 141 3.81 -5.84 0.46
C GLY A 141 3.56 -4.82 1.57
N ASP A 142 3.28 -5.35 2.76
CA ASP A 142 3.02 -4.54 3.95
C ASP A 142 4.26 -3.76 4.37
N THR A 143 4.05 -2.49 4.69
CA THR A 143 5.13 -1.59 5.07
C THR A 143 5.42 -1.60 6.57
N PHE A 144 6.66 -1.31 6.94
CA PHE A 144 7.11 -1.17 8.33
C PHE A 144 8.19 -0.08 8.46
N PRO A 145 8.34 0.57 9.62
CA PRO A 145 9.45 1.50 9.85
C PRO A 145 10.80 0.79 9.81
N VAL A 146 11.75 1.29 9.01
CA VAL A 146 13.15 0.88 9.12
C VAL A 146 13.85 1.71 10.20
N GLY A 147 15.02 1.28 10.69
CA GLY A 147 15.78 2.07 11.67
C GLY A 147 15.26 2.02 13.11
N CYS A 148 14.29 1.15 13.39
CA CYS A 148 13.88 0.73 14.73
C CYS A 148 13.54 -0.77 14.72
N ARG A 149 13.34 -1.37 15.90
CA ARG A 149 12.96 -2.77 16.02
C ARG A 149 11.59 -3.04 15.37
N PRO A 150 11.44 -4.10 14.55
CA PRO A 150 10.15 -4.53 14.03
C PRO A 150 9.16 -4.87 15.14
N GLN A 151 7.89 -4.56 14.93
CA GLN A 151 6.82 -4.88 15.88
C GLN A 151 6.20 -6.25 15.57
N ALA A 152 5.66 -6.92 16.58
CA ALA A 152 5.14 -8.29 16.47
C ALA A 152 4.01 -8.46 15.44
N SER A 153 3.28 -7.38 15.11
CA SER A 153 2.21 -7.41 14.10
C SER A 153 2.73 -7.39 12.66
N VAL A 154 4.03 -7.14 12.43
CA VAL A 154 4.61 -7.20 11.09
C VAL A 154 4.50 -8.64 10.60
N VAL A 155 4.01 -8.81 9.38
CA VAL A 155 3.79 -10.13 8.76
C VAL A 155 5.07 -10.96 8.86
N PHE A 156 4.99 -12.19 9.37
CA PHE A 156 6.17 -13.07 9.57
C PHE A 156 7.33 -12.48 10.40
N CYS A 157 7.08 -11.50 11.28
CA CYS A 157 8.12 -10.84 12.09
C CYS A 157 9.10 -11.82 12.73
N ASP A 158 8.59 -12.89 13.35
CA ASP A 158 9.38 -13.85 14.12
C ASP A 158 10.27 -14.77 13.27
N SER A 159 10.09 -14.82 11.95
CA SER A 159 10.71 -15.83 11.06
C SER A 159 11.44 -15.28 9.85
N THR A 160 11.52 -13.96 9.69
CA THR A 160 12.05 -13.35 8.45
C THR A 160 13.06 -12.21 8.63
N PHE A 161 13.29 -11.73 9.85
CA PHE A 161 14.19 -10.60 10.12
C PHE A 161 15.60 -10.99 10.59
N GLN A 162 15.89 -12.28 10.78
CA GLN A 162 17.11 -12.77 11.44
C GLN A 162 18.39 -12.32 10.71
N ASP A 163 18.30 -12.19 9.39
CA ASP A 163 19.42 -11.86 8.51
C ASP A 163 19.50 -10.35 8.19
N ASN A 164 18.62 -9.51 8.75
CA ASN A 164 18.67 -8.07 8.53
C ASN A 164 19.82 -7.44 9.36
N PRO A 165 20.80 -6.79 8.72
CA PRO A 165 21.96 -6.24 9.42
C PRO A 165 21.60 -5.07 10.35
N ASP A 166 20.51 -4.33 10.12
CA ASP A 166 20.11 -3.22 10.98
C ASP A 166 19.72 -3.71 12.38
N LEU A 167 19.29 -4.97 12.53
CA LEU A 167 18.95 -5.53 13.85
C LEU A 167 20.17 -5.86 14.71
N GLN A 168 21.36 -5.88 14.12
CA GLN A 168 22.63 -5.99 14.84
C GLN A 168 23.24 -4.63 15.15
N ASP A 169 22.67 -3.54 14.60
CA ASP A 169 23.15 -2.19 14.81
C ASP A 169 22.52 -1.58 16.07
N PRO A 170 23.30 -1.13 17.07
CA PRO A 170 22.75 -0.51 18.28
C PRO A 170 21.95 0.78 18.01
N ARG A 171 22.14 1.41 16.84
CA ARG A 171 21.38 2.59 16.41
C ARG A 171 19.92 2.25 16.06
N TYR A 172 19.64 1.02 15.64
CA TYR A 172 18.35 0.64 15.05
C TYR A 172 17.66 -0.53 15.79
N SER A 173 18.42 -1.35 16.52
CA SER A 173 17.92 -2.57 17.17
C SER A 173 17.02 -2.35 18.40
N THR A 174 16.86 -1.11 18.86
CA THR A 174 15.99 -0.76 20.00
C THR A 174 14.56 -0.44 19.54
N GLU A 175 13.61 -0.40 20.47
CA GLU A 175 12.19 -0.13 20.17
C GLU A 175 11.98 1.17 19.37
N LEU A 176 12.69 2.24 19.73
CA LEU A 176 12.62 3.52 19.02
C LEU A 176 13.74 3.68 18.00
N GLY A 177 14.84 2.94 18.13
CA GLY A 177 15.99 3.02 17.23
C GLY A 177 16.46 4.46 17.03
N MET A 178 16.41 4.94 15.79
CA MET A 178 16.82 6.30 15.42
C MET A 178 15.74 7.38 15.67
N TYR A 179 14.54 7.02 16.12
CA TYR A 179 13.41 7.93 16.24
C TYR A 179 13.26 8.53 17.64
N GLN A 180 12.68 9.74 17.68
CA GLN A 180 12.18 10.32 18.93
C GLN A 180 10.78 9.77 19.23
N PRO A 181 10.40 9.61 20.50
CA PRO A 181 9.02 9.27 20.87
C PRO A 181 8.05 10.27 20.23
N HIS A 182 6.95 9.77 19.66
CA HIS A 182 5.88 10.60 19.07
C HIS A 182 6.35 11.57 17.98
N CYS A 183 7.36 11.19 17.18
CA CYS A 183 7.91 12.06 16.15
C CYS A 183 6.96 12.36 14.98
N GLY A 184 5.84 11.65 14.82
CA GLY A 184 5.00 11.77 13.63
C GLY A 184 5.46 10.81 12.54
N LEU A 185 4.51 10.19 11.84
CA LEU A 185 4.82 9.28 10.72
C LEU A 185 5.52 10.01 9.58
N GLU A 186 5.27 11.30 9.41
CA GLU A 186 5.96 12.16 8.46
C GLU A 186 7.48 12.27 8.70
N ASN A 187 7.93 11.94 9.92
CA ASN A 187 9.34 11.91 10.31
C ASN A 187 9.88 10.47 10.44
N VAL A 188 9.08 9.47 10.07
CA VAL A 188 9.49 8.06 10.06
C VAL A 188 10.00 7.69 8.68
N LEU A 189 11.07 6.90 8.63
CA LEU A 189 11.57 6.29 7.41
C LEU A 189 10.91 4.92 7.27
N MET A 190 9.89 4.84 6.42
CA MET A 190 9.23 3.58 6.08
C MET A 190 10.11 2.74 5.14
N CYS A 191 9.97 1.42 5.16
CA CYS A 191 10.56 0.58 4.13
C CYS A 191 10.13 1.08 2.73
N TRP A 192 11.03 0.99 1.77
CA TRP A 192 10.78 1.54 0.44
C TRP A 192 9.77 0.65 -0.33
N GLY A 193 8.79 1.28 -0.97
CA GLY A 193 7.77 0.58 -1.75
C GLY A 193 6.89 1.53 -2.57
N HIS A 194 5.84 0.96 -3.16
CA HIS A 194 4.86 1.67 -3.98
C HIS A 194 4.19 2.83 -3.24
N ASP A 195 3.89 2.68 -1.95
CA ASP A 195 3.27 3.70 -1.09
C ASP A 195 4.07 5.02 -1.08
N GLU A 196 5.32 4.95 -0.62
CA GLU A 196 6.19 6.12 -0.49
C GLU A 196 6.52 6.72 -1.86
N TYR A 197 6.72 5.87 -2.87
CA TYR A 197 6.95 6.34 -4.23
C TYR A 197 5.75 7.11 -4.77
N MET A 198 4.53 6.58 -4.65
CA MET A 198 3.31 7.25 -5.12
C MET A 198 3.04 8.53 -4.38
N TYR A 199 3.24 8.52 -3.07
CA TYR A 199 3.12 9.70 -2.25
C TYR A 199 4.02 10.84 -2.75
N GLN A 200 5.32 10.57 -2.91
CA GLN A 200 6.27 11.57 -3.41
C GLN A 200 5.96 11.98 -4.85
N MET A 201 5.50 11.06 -5.70
CA MET A 201 5.10 11.32 -7.09
C MET A 201 3.92 12.29 -7.15
N MET A 202 2.88 12.08 -6.34
CA MET A 202 1.71 12.95 -6.26
C MET A 202 2.10 14.35 -5.78
N LYS A 203 3.01 14.44 -4.80
CA LYS A 203 3.57 15.72 -4.35
C LYS A 203 4.36 16.44 -5.43
N PHE A 204 5.27 15.74 -6.11
CA PHE A 204 6.09 16.30 -7.16
C PHE A 204 5.25 16.85 -8.32
N ASN A 205 4.23 16.10 -8.73
CA ASN A 205 3.30 16.49 -9.80
C ASN A 205 2.14 17.38 -9.34
N LYS A 206 2.09 17.74 -8.05
CA LYS A 206 1.11 18.66 -7.46
C LYS A 206 -0.35 18.23 -7.70
N PHE A 207 -0.64 16.96 -7.43
CA PHE A 207 -2.01 16.43 -7.51
C PHE A 207 -2.94 17.26 -6.61
N SER A 208 -4.11 17.65 -7.12
CA SER A 208 -5.09 18.45 -6.40
C SER A 208 -6.10 17.60 -5.64
N LEU A 209 -5.60 16.65 -4.84
CA LEU A 209 -6.42 15.82 -3.95
C LEU A 209 -6.60 16.51 -2.58
N PRO A 210 -7.69 16.23 -1.83
CA PRO A 210 -7.88 16.81 -0.51
C PRO A 210 -6.75 16.46 0.48
N PRO A 211 -6.51 17.30 1.51
CA PRO A 211 -5.54 17.03 2.55
C PRO A 211 -5.84 15.74 3.30
N GLU A 212 -7.08 15.26 3.36
CA GLU A 212 -7.38 13.94 3.93
C GLU A 212 -6.59 12.78 3.29
N VAL A 213 -6.05 12.96 2.08
CA VAL A 213 -5.14 12.02 1.38
C VAL A 213 -3.67 12.14 1.85
N GLY A 214 -3.32 13.22 2.55
CA GLY A 214 -1.96 13.44 3.04
C GLY A 214 -1.81 14.67 3.93
N GLU A 215 -2.61 14.88 4.96
CA GLU A 215 -2.52 15.96 5.95
C GLU A 215 -3.67 15.79 6.96
N GLY A 216 -3.33 15.40 8.20
CA GLY A 216 -4.26 15.54 9.31
C GLY A 216 -4.59 17.02 9.50
N ARG A 217 -5.86 17.38 9.69
CA ARG A 217 -6.32 18.78 9.78
C ARG A 217 -5.52 19.58 10.81
N GLY A 218 -4.71 20.51 10.33
CA GLY A 218 -4.05 21.56 11.10
C GLY A 218 -3.80 22.76 10.18
N GLN A 219 -4.37 23.91 10.51
CA GLN A 219 -4.21 25.13 9.73
C GLN A 219 -2.75 25.61 9.76
N GLY A 220 -2.18 25.84 8.57
CA GLY A 220 -1.03 26.72 8.36
C GLY A 220 0.34 26.06 8.49
N LEU A 221 1.13 26.21 7.41
CA LEU A 221 2.56 25.98 7.25
C LEU A 221 3.01 24.54 6.94
N GLY A 222 3.48 24.35 5.70
CA GLY A 222 4.55 23.42 5.37
C GLY A 222 4.09 22.08 4.79
N ALA A 223 4.51 21.83 3.54
CA ALA A 223 4.30 20.58 2.83
C ALA A 223 5.06 19.41 3.48
N SER A 224 4.40 18.43 4.11
CA SER A 224 5.06 17.18 4.59
C SER A 224 4.05 16.23 5.25
N SER A 225 3.92 14.98 4.76
CA SER A 225 2.87 14.03 5.19
C SER A 225 2.80 12.75 4.35
N GLN A 226 3.68 11.77 4.58
CA GLN A 226 3.67 10.49 3.85
C GLN A 226 2.24 9.90 3.83
N GLY A 227 1.74 9.57 2.63
CA GLY A 227 0.40 9.02 2.43
C GLY A 227 0.27 7.75 3.27
N THR A 228 -0.61 7.77 4.25
CA THR A 228 -0.79 6.64 5.17
C THR A 228 -1.63 5.58 4.46
N VAL A 229 -0.97 4.60 3.86
CA VAL A 229 -1.62 3.41 3.27
C VAL A 229 -1.89 2.39 4.41
N PRO A 230 -2.96 1.57 4.31
CA PRO A 230 -3.55 0.70 5.33
C PRO A 230 -2.73 -0.04 6.41
N PRO A 231 -1.49 -0.54 6.23
CA PRO A 231 -0.88 -1.38 7.26
C PRO A 231 -0.49 -0.60 8.54
N LEU A 232 -0.44 0.73 8.46
CA LEU A 232 0.06 1.60 9.52
C LEU A 232 -0.86 1.73 10.75
N CYS A 233 -2.13 1.32 10.69
CA CYS A 233 -3.06 1.54 11.81
C CYS A 233 -2.73 0.69 13.06
N GLY A 234 -1.89 -0.35 12.95
CA GLY A 234 -1.45 -1.18 14.09
C GLY A 234 0.03 -1.06 14.44
N HIS A 235 0.86 -0.55 13.53
CA HIS A 235 2.31 -0.51 13.65
C HIS A 235 2.77 0.87 14.13
N ALA A 236 3.71 0.91 15.07
CA ALA A 236 4.38 2.14 15.52
C ALA A 236 3.53 3.11 16.35
N ALA A 237 2.66 2.60 17.23
CA ALA A 237 1.93 3.43 18.21
C ALA A 237 2.84 4.37 19.03
N ALA A 238 4.07 3.94 19.32
CA ALA A 238 5.08 4.75 20.02
C ALA A 238 5.62 5.94 19.20
N LEU A 239 5.51 5.89 17.87
CA LEU A 239 5.97 6.95 16.95
C LEU A 239 4.85 7.93 16.58
N LEU A 240 3.58 7.58 16.85
CA LEU A 240 2.42 8.40 16.55
C LEU A 240 2.17 9.50 17.61
N PRO A 241 2.04 10.78 17.21
CA PRO A 241 1.52 11.84 18.06
C PRO A 241 0.02 11.66 18.31
N GLY A 242 -0.47 12.11 19.46
CA GLY A 242 -1.91 12.11 19.81
C GLY A 242 -2.89 12.55 18.69
N PRO A 243 -2.62 13.63 17.92
CA PRO A 243 -3.50 14.06 16.82
C PRO A 243 -3.48 13.19 15.54
N HIS A 244 -2.46 12.36 15.30
CA HIS A 244 -2.45 11.46 14.12
C HIS A 244 -3.46 10.30 14.22
N ARG A 245 -4.13 10.15 15.37
CA ARG A 245 -5.29 9.26 15.50
C ARG A 245 -6.49 9.65 14.61
N GLN A 246 -6.50 10.87 14.04
CA GLN A 246 -7.59 11.36 13.18
C GLN A 246 -7.51 10.87 11.72
N VAL A 247 -6.35 10.38 11.26
CA VAL A 247 -6.16 9.81 9.91
C VAL A 247 -6.57 8.33 9.89
N LEU A 248 -6.51 7.65 11.05
CA LEU A 248 -6.84 6.24 11.22
C LEU A 248 -8.23 5.83 10.70
N PRO A 249 -9.31 6.64 10.83
CA PRO A 249 -10.62 6.27 10.29
C PRO A 249 -10.64 6.20 8.75
N TRP A 250 -9.94 7.09 8.05
CA TRP A 250 -9.89 7.09 6.58
C TRP A 250 -9.03 5.96 6.04
N CYS A 251 -7.88 5.69 6.68
CA CYS A 251 -7.09 4.51 6.36
C CYS A 251 -7.88 3.23 6.62
N ALA A 252 -8.56 3.15 7.78
CA ALA A 252 -9.44 2.03 8.11
C ALA A 252 -10.58 1.87 7.09
N GLU A 253 -11.15 2.97 6.61
CA GLU A 253 -12.20 2.97 5.59
C GLU A 253 -11.67 2.51 4.23
N LEU A 254 -10.45 2.93 3.83
CA LEU A 254 -9.78 2.40 2.64
C LEU A 254 -9.47 0.91 2.75
N VAL A 255 -8.88 0.43 3.88
CA VAL A 255 -8.69 -1.02 4.16
C VAL A 255 -10.03 -1.74 4.07
N THR A 256 -11.05 -1.12 4.65
CA THR A 256 -12.38 -1.69 4.71
C THR A 256 -12.98 -1.75 3.32
N SER A 257 -12.80 -0.75 2.45
CA SER A 257 -13.26 -0.79 1.06
C SER A 257 -12.50 -1.83 0.24
N LEU A 258 -11.20 -2.02 0.50
CA LEU A 258 -10.40 -3.13 -0.06
C LEU A 258 -10.97 -4.50 0.38
N ALA A 259 -11.36 -4.64 1.65
CA ALA A 259 -11.94 -5.86 2.23
C ALA A 259 -13.47 -6.02 2.01
N ARG A 260 -14.19 -4.93 1.68
CA ARG A 260 -15.66 -4.82 1.54
C ARG A 260 -16.12 -4.73 0.09
N CYS A 261 -15.30 -5.18 -0.85
CA CYS A 261 -15.89 -5.82 -2.02
C CYS A 261 -16.49 -7.15 -1.55
N PRO A 262 -17.64 -7.17 -0.83
CA PRO A 262 -18.70 -8.09 -1.24
C PRO A 262 -20.10 -7.47 -1.11
N ARG A 263 -20.96 -7.95 -2.03
CA ARG A 263 -22.42 -7.79 -2.17
C ARG A 263 -22.92 -6.62 -3.03
N GLY A 264 -23.51 -7.03 -4.15
CA GLY A 264 -24.70 -6.36 -4.66
C GLY A 264 -25.82 -6.46 -3.62
N LEU A 265 -26.35 -5.31 -3.22
CA LEU A 265 -27.77 -5.17 -2.92
C LEU A 265 -28.45 -4.84 -4.25
N CYS A 266 -28.76 -5.88 -5.01
CA CYS A 266 -29.95 -5.84 -5.86
C CYS A 266 -31.14 -6.01 -4.91
N MET A 267 -31.84 -4.93 -4.57
CA MET A 267 -33.28 -4.91 -4.35
C MET A 267 -33.80 -3.46 -4.37
N HIS A 268 -34.64 -3.18 -5.38
CA HIS A 268 -35.50 -2.01 -5.61
C HIS A 268 -34.74 -0.71 -5.94
N THR A 269 -34.90 -0.07 -7.10
CA THR A 269 -36.06 0.05 -8.03
C THR A 269 -35.63 0.06 -9.48
#